data_AF-A0A0S7XQ11-F1
#
_entry.id   AF-A0A0S7XQ11-F1
#
_cell.length_a   1.000
_cell.length_b   1.000
_cell.length_c   1.000
_cell.angle_alpha   90.00
_cell.angle_beta   90.00
_cell.angle_gamma   90.00
#
_symmetry.space_group_name_H-M   'P 1'
#
loop_
_entity.id
_entity.type
_entity.pdbx_description
1 polymer ?
#
loop_
_entity_poly.entity_id
_entity_poly.type
_entity_poly.pdbx_seq_one_letter_code
_entity_poly.pdbx_strand_id
1 'polypeptide(L)'
;RCGHPMVIKWGRHGHFLACSNYPHCNNTKEFSRDEKGNIVIIDDEINEVCPECERPLVLRRGRYGPFLACSGYPECHFTRKIEGKVERQSGDCPVCGKPLVVRKNKRGIRFIACSNYPDCRYTASFKTNR
;
A
#
# COMPACT_ATOMS: atom_id res chain seq x y z
N ARG A 1 -7.09 -13.30 -15.73
CA ARG A 1 -5.68 -13.23 -16.21
C ARG A 1 -5.57 -14.07 -17.50
N CYS A 2 -4.87 -13.60 -18.55
CA CYS A 2 -4.82 -14.18 -19.93
C CYS A 2 -3.83 -15.37 -20.10
N GLY A 3 -2.95 -15.62 -19.13
CA GLY A 3 -1.89 -16.64 -19.20
C GLY A 3 -0.73 -16.32 -20.17
N HIS A 4 -0.88 -15.31 -21.03
CA HIS A 4 0.14 -14.86 -21.97
C HIS A 4 1.27 -14.09 -21.28
N PRO A 5 2.51 -14.12 -21.82
CA PRO A 5 3.63 -13.41 -21.24
C PRO A 5 3.38 -11.90 -21.21
N MET A 6 3.91 -11.24 -20.18
CA MET A 6 3.85 -9.79 -20.08
C MET A 6 5.11 -9.16 -20.69
N VAL A 7 4.92 -8.07 -21.42
CA VAL A 7 5.98 -7.30 -22.08
C VAL A 7 6.08 -5.91 -21.45
N ILE A 8 7.29 -5.37 -21.32
CA ILE A 8 7.48 -3.99 -20.83
C ILE A 8 7.16 -3.01 -21.96
N LYS A 9 6.20 -2.12 -21.75
CA LYS A 9 5.85 -1.02 -22.65
C LYS A 9 6.15 0.33 -21.99
N TRP A 10 6.34 1.35 -22.81
CA TRP A 10 6.52 2.74 -22.35
C TRP A 10 5.19 3.51 -22.41
N GLY A 11 4.86 4.23 -21.35
CA GLY A 11 3.69 5.11 -21.29
C GLY A 11 4.03 6.47 -20.68
N ARG A 12 3.02 7.34 -20.55
CA ARG A 12 3.17 8.70 -20.00
C ARG A 12 3.65 8.75 -18.53
N HIS A 13 3.43 7.67 -17.79
CA HIS A 13 3.81 7.55 -16.38
C HIS A 13 5.03 6.65 -16.17
N GLY A 14 5.75 6.32 -17.24
CA GLY A 14 6.92 5.43 -17.20
C GLY A 14 6.62 4.05 -17.81
N HIS A 15 7.47 3.08 -17.46
CA HIS A 15 7.36 1.72 -17.94
C HIS A 15 6.29 0.92 -17.20
N PHE A 16 5.60 0.03 -17.90
CA PHE A 16 4.62 -0.88 -17.30
C PHE A 16 4.66 -2.24 -17.98
N LEU A 17 4.22 -3.28 -17.29
CA LEU A 17 4.01 -4.61 -17.85
C LEU A 17 2.64 -4.67 -18.51
N ALA A 18 2.57 -5.13 -19.76
CA ALA A 18 1.33 -5.32 -20.52
C ALA A 18 1.19 -6.76 -21.03
N CYS A 19 -0.02 -7.34 -21.07
CA CYS A 19 -0.25 -8.65 -21.70
C CYS A 19 0.18 -8.56 -23.19
N SER A 20 0.96 -9.54 -23.67
CA SER A 20 1.40 -9.58 -25.08
C SER A 20 0.23 -9.69 -26.06
N ASN A 21 -0.90 -10.24 -25.60
CA ASN A 21 -2.13 -10.44 -26.38
C ASN A 21 -3.02 -9.18 -26.46
N TYR A 22 -2.45 -7.98 -26.39
CA TYR A 22 -3.19 -6.75 -26.65
C TYR A 22 -3.48 -6.64 -28.16
N PRO A 23 -4.71 -6.34 -28.60
CA PRO A 23 -5.83 -5.72 -27.88
C PRO A 23 -6.82 -6.67 -27.21
N HIS A 24 -6.71 -7.98 -27.43
CA HIS A 24 -7.64 -8.97 -26.86
C HIS A 24 -7.55 -9.11 -25.33
N CYS A 25 -6.42 -8.72 -24.74
CA CYS A 25 -6.27 -8.57 -23.30
C CYS A 25 -5.61 -7.23 -22.95
N ASN A 26 -6.28 -6.44 -22.12
CA ASN A 26 -5.85 -5.11 -21.66
C ASN A 26 -5.24 -5.13 -20.24
N ASN A 27 -4.85 -6.30 -19.73
CA ASN A 27 -4.25 -6.42 -18.41
C ASN A 27 -2.87 -5.76 -18.36
N THR A 28 -2.70 -4.79 -17.47
CA THR A 28 -1.44 -4.07 -17.23
C THR A 28 -1.08 -4.08 -15.74
N LYS A 29 0.22 -4.08 -15.44
CA LYS A 29 0.75 -4.03 -14.07
C LYS A 29 1.91 -3.04 -13.96
N GLU A 30 2.03 -2.41 -12.81
CA GLU A 30 3.17 -1.56 -12.46
C GLU A 30 4.30 -2.42 -11.86
N PHE A 31 5.55 -2.03 -12.10
CA PHE A 31 6.71 -2.72 -11.57
C PHE A 31 7.81 -1.74 -11.18
N SER A 32 8.62 -2.11 -10.19
CA SER A 32 9.87 -1.45 -9.83
C SER A 32 11.05 -2.32 -10.22
N ARG A 33 12.23 -1.71 -10.38
CA ARG A 33 13.50 -2.44 -10.50
C ARG A 33 14.23 -2.37 -9.17
N ASP A 34 14.63 -3.52 -8.65
CA ASP A 34 15.52 -3.59 -7.49
C ASP A 34 16.96 -3.18 -7.87
N GLU A 35 17.81 -3.00 -6.86
CA GLU A 35 19.25 -2.69 -7.03
C GLU A 35 19.99 -3.71 -7.92
N LYS A 36 19.49 -4.95 -7.98
CA LYS A 36 20.03 -6.03 -8.81
C LYS A 36 19.45 -6.07 -10.23
N GLY A 37 18.60 -5.11 -10.60
CA GLY A 37 17.95 -5.04 -11.91
C GLY A 37 16.76 -5.99 -12.09
N ASN A 38 16.35 -6.70 -11.05
CA ASN A 38 15.19 -7.60 -11.10
C ASN A 38 13.88 -6.80 -11.11
N ILE A 39 12.90 -7.31 -11.87
CA ILE A 39 11.56 -6.74 -11.96
C ILE A 39 10.74 -7.20 -10.75
N VAL A 40 10.41 -6.28 -9.85
CA VAL A 40 9.47 -6.51 -8.76
C VAL A 40 8.13 -5.92 -9.14
N ILE A 41 7.14 -6.79 -9.33
CA ILE A 41 5.77 -6.37 -9.57
C ILE A 41 5.26 -5.72 -8.29
N ILE A 42 4.81 -4.47 -8.39
CA ILE A 42 4.12 -3.81 -7.28
C ILE A 42 2.68 -4.33 -7.34
N ASP A 43 2.49 -5.56 -6.87
CA ASP A 43 1.15 -6.11 -6.71
C ASP A 43 0.55 -5.48 -5.46
N ASP A 44 -0.45 -4.64 -5.64
CA ASP A 44 -1.41 -4.29 -4.59
C ASP A 44 -2.36 -5.48 -4.29
N GLU A 45 -1.94 -6.72 -4.57
CA GLU A 45 -2.70 -7.92 -4.25
C GLU A 45 -2.65 -8.14 -2.75
N ILE A 46 -3.64 -7.54 -2.10
CA ILE A 46 -3.91 -7.72 -0.69
C ILE A 46 -4.50 -9.12 -0.53
N ASN A 47 -3.65 -10.10 -0.25
CA ASN A 47 -4.02 -11.48 0.07
C ASN A 47 -4.57 -11.61 1.50
N GLU A 48 -5.39 -10.66 1.92
CA GLU A 48 -6.04 -10.72 3.23
C GLU A 48 -7.47 -11.23 3.09
N VAL A 49 -7.86 -12.11 4.01
CA VAL A 49 -9.22 -12.60 4.14
C VAL A 49 -9.99 -11.73 5.13
N CYS A 50 -11.29 -11.60 4.91
CA CYS A 50 -12.16 -10.90 5.84
C CYS A 50 -12.37 -11.74 7.10
N PRO A 51 -12.26 -11.15 8.30
CA PRO A 51 -12.48 -11.86 9.57
C PRO A 51 -13.94 -12.24 9.83
N GLU A 52 -14.91 -11.67 9.10
CA GLU A 52 -16.34 -11.95 9.27
C GLU A 52 -16.87 -13.00 8.27
N CYS A 53 -16.44 -12.88 7.01
CA CYS A 53 -17.00 -13.65 5.88
C CYS A 53 -16.04 -14.72 5.35
N GLU A 54 -14.76 -14.74 5.79
CA GLU A 54 -13.64 -15.54 5.24
C GLU A 54 -13.36 -15.34 3.73
N ARG A 55 -14.17 -14.52 3.04
CA ARG A 55 -13.98 -14.15 1.64
C ARG A 55 -12.80 -13.18 1.50
N PRO A 56 -12.14 -13.11 0.33
CA PRO A 56 -11.02 -12.22 0.10
C PRO A 56 -11.43 -10.75 0.23
N LEU A 57 -10.54 -9.94 0.79
CA LEU A 57 -10.65 -8.48 0.80
C LEU A 57 -10.17 -7.93 -0.54
N VAL A 58 -10.87 -6.92 -1.05
CA VAL A 58 -10.53 -6.25 -2.31
C VAL A 58 -10.22 -4.78 -2.06
N LEU A 59 -9.20 -4.28 -2.77
CA LEU A 59 -8.84 -2.86 -2.79
C LEU A 59 -9.91 -2.08 -3.57
N ARG A 60 -10.65 -1.20 -2.88
CA ARG A 60 -11.58 -0.24 -3.50
C ARG A 60 -11.09 1.19 -3.27
N ARG A 61 -11.41 2.09 -4.19
CA ARG A 61 -11.09 3.52 -4.08
C ARG A 61 -12.36 4.28 -3.71
N GLY A 62 -12.33 4.97 -2.57
CA GLY A 62 -13.44 5.81 -2.10
C GLY A 62 -13.06 7.29 -2.03
N ARG A 63 -14.01 8.13 -1.60
CA ARG A 63 -13.80 9.59 -1.43
C ARG A 63 -12.62 9.95 -0.53
N TYR A 64 -12.35 9.13 0.48
CA TYR A 64 -11.29 9.36 1.48
C TYR A 64 -9.98 8.62 1.16
N GLY A 65 -9.87 8.00 -0.01
CA GLY A 65 -8.71 7.21 -0.42
C GLY A 65 -9.00 5.72 -0.63
N PRO A 66 -7.96 4.93 -0.92
CA PRO A 66 -8.08 3.48 -1.04
C PRO A 66 -8.41 2.82 0.31
N PHE A 67 -9.28 1.81 0.27
CA PHE A 67 -9.68 1.01 1.42
C PHE A 67 -9.91 -0.45 1.00
N LEU A 68 -9.82 -1.36 1.97
CA LEU A 68 -10.16 -2.76 1.81
C LEU A 68 -11.65 -2.99 2.09
N ALA A 69 -12.31 -3.80 1.29
CA ALA A 69 -13.70 -4.22 1.48
C ALA A 69 -13.86 -5.74 1.29
N CYS A 70 -14.76 -6.43 2.01
CA CYS A 70 -15.10 -7.83 1.71
C CYS A 70 -15.64 -7.91 0.27
N SER A 71 -15.12 -8.88 -0.50
CA SER A 71 -15.63 -9.19 -1.86
C SER A 71 -17.10 -9.61 -1.85
N GLY A 72 -17.60 -10.08 -0.69
CA GLY A 72 -18.98 -10.50 -0.48
C GLY A 72 -20.00 -9.39 -0.26
N TYR A 73 -19.67 -8.12 -0.47
CA TYR A 73 -20.67 -7.04 -0.43
C TYR A 73 -21.78 -7.29 -1.47
N PRO A 74 -23.09 -7.18 -1.12
CA PRO A 74 -23.66 -6.55 0.08
C PRO A 74 -23.90 -7.46 1.30
N GLU A 75 -23.61 -8.76 1.22
CA GLU A 75 -23.84 -9.69 2.35
C GLU A 75 -22.89 -9.46 3.53
N CYS A 76 -21.69 -8.94 3.27
CA CYS A 76 -20.74 -8.54 4.30
C CYS A 76 -20.26 -7.10 4.06
N HIS A 77 -20.41 -6.27 5.10
CA HIS A 77 -20.10 -4.84 5.09
C HIS A 77 -18.72 -4.50 5.67
N PHE A 78 -17.88 -5.50 5.95
CA PHE A 78 -16.55 -5.29 6.49
C PHE A 78 -15.71 -4.40 5.57
N THR A 79 -15.17 -3.32 6.13
CA THR A 79 -14.23 -2.43 5.47
C THR A 79 -13.09 -2.06 6.40
N ARG A 80 -11.87 -1.95 5.86
CA ARG A 80 -10.69 -1.54 6.61
C ARG A 80 -9.96 -0.45 5.83
N LYS A 81 -9.58 0.63 6.52
CA LYS A 81 -8.75 1.67 5.91
C LYS A 81 -7.36 1.11 5.67
N ILE A 82 -6.82 1.35 4.48
CA ILE A 82 -5.41 1.14 4.24
C ILE A 82 -4.75 2.40 4.75
N GLU A 83 -4.17 2.33 5.96
CA GLU A 83 -3.28 3.39 6.39
C GLU A 83 -2.14 3.42 5.39
N GLY A 84 -2.17 4.42 4.50
CA GLY A 84 -1.22 4.54 3.40
C GLY A 84 0.19 4.42 3.97
N LYS A 85 0.99 3.55 3.33
CA LYS A 85 2.38 3.18 3.68
C LYS A 85 2.88 3.99 4.86
N VAL A 86 2.75 3.43 6.06
CA VAL A 86 3.38 4.00 7.26
C VAL A 86 4.86 4.08 6.92
N GLU A 87 5.32 5.28 6.55
CA GLU A 87 6.72 5.55 6.24
C GLU A 87 7.46 5.24 7.55
N ARG A 88 8.13 4.08 7.60
CA ARG A 88 8.98 3.73 8.73
C ARG A 88 10.14 4.72 8.71
N GLN A 89 10.34 5.41 9.83
CA GLN A 89 11.54 6.22 9.96
C GLN A 89 12.67 5.31 10.44
N SER A 90 13.85 5.49 9.88
CA SER A 90 15.07 4.87 10.40
C SER A 90 15.36 5.45 11.79
N GLY A 91 14.96 4.74 12.84
CA GLY A 91 15.17 5.12 14.23
C GLY A 91 14.24 4.39 15.20
N ASP A 92 14.79 3.97 16.34
CA ASP A 92 14.04 3.36 17.43
C ASP A 92 13.57 4.40 18.43
N CYS A 93 12.45 4.12 19.10
CA CYS A 93 11.90 4.99 20.11
C CYS A 93 12.83 5.04 21.34
N PRO A 94 13.26 6.22 21.81
CA PRO A 94 14.15 6.33 22.96
C PRO A 94 13.49 5.91 24.29
N VAL A 95 12.16 5.76 24.31
CA VAL A 95 11.40 5.40 25.52
C VAL A 95 11.16 3.90 25.63
N CYS A 96 10.98 3.20 24.50
CA CYS A 96 10.57 1.79 24.52
C CYS A 96 11.33 0.90 23.52
N GLY A 97 12.26 1.45 22.73
CA GLY A 97 13.05 0.70 21.75
C GLY A 97 12.27 0.19 20.53
N LYS A 98 10.98 0.47 20.41
CA LYS A 98 10.14 0.06 19.26
C LYS A 98 10.31 1.03 18.08
N PRO A 99 10.07 0.58 16.83
CA PRO A 99 10.34 1.41 15.65
C PRO A 99 9.47 2.67 15.61
N LEU A 100 10.04 3.77 15.12
CA LEU A 100 9.34 5.02 14.89
C LEU A 100 8.64 5.03 13.52
N VAL A 101 7.44 5.59 13.50
CA VAL A 101 6.57 5.65 12.34
C VAL A 101 6.20 7.09 12.03
N VAL A 102 6.18 7.46 10.74
CA VAL A 102 5.73 8.78 10.31
C VAL A 102 4.22 8.73 10.10
N ARG A 103 3.50 9.58 10.84
CA ARG A 103 2.05 9.77 10.73
C ARG A 103 1.74 11.17 10.22
N LYS A 104 0.54 11.36 9.68
CA LYS A 104 0.01 12.68 9.29
C LYS A 104 -1.12 13.07 10.23
N ASN A 105 -1.15 14.32 10.68
CA ASN A 105 -2.28 14.84 11.44
C ASN A 105 -3.43 15.27 10.52
N LYS A 106 -4.57 15.69 11.10
CA LYS A 106 -5.74 16.21 10.34
C LYS A 106 -5.40 17.40 9.42
N ARG A 107 -4.32 18.13 9.71
CA ARG A 107 -3.84 19.29 8.93
C ARG A 107 -2.81 18.87 7.86
N GLY A 108 -2.53 17.58 7.70
CA GLY A 108 -1.57 17.05 6.73
C GLY A 108 -0.09 17.16 7.14
N ILE A 109 0.21 17.70 8.32
CA ILE A 109 1.58 17.83 8.83
C ILE A 109 2.09 16.45 9.23
N ARG A 110 3.27 16.08 8.72
CA ARG A 110 3.96 14.84 9.07
C ARG A 110 4.60 14.97 10.44
N PHE A 111 4.50 13.93 11.25
CA PHE A 111 5.16 13.85 12.55
C PHE A 111 5.59 12.41 12.82
N ILE A 112 6.60 12.28 13.67
CA ILE A 112 7.16 11.00 14.08
C ILE A 112 6.40 10.56 15.32
N ALA A 113 5.97 9.29 15.35
CA ALA A 113 5.30 8.69 16.49
C ALA A 113 5.88 7.30 16.77
N CYS A 114 5.81 6.84 18.01
CA CYS A 114 6.11 5.45 18.31
C CYS A 114 5.08 4.51 17.68
N SER A 115 5.54 3.38 17.12
CA SER A 115 4.66 2.30 16.62
C SER A 115 3.75 1.72 17.72
N ASN A 116 4.18 1.79 18.98
CA ASN A 116 3.45 1.23 20.12
C ASN A 116 2.45 2.17 20.78
N TYR A 117 1.92 3.14 20.04
CA TYR A 117 0.82 3.97 20.53
C TYR A 117 -0.45 3.10 20.67
N PRO A 118 -1.19 3.13 21.79
CA PRO A 118 -1.24 4.18 22.82
C PRO A 118 -0.32 3.97 24.04
N ASP A 119 0.31 2.81 24.19
CA ASP A 119 1.14 2.48 25.37
C ASP A 119 2.41 3.33 25.44
N CYS A 120 2.98 3.68 24.29
CA CYS A 120 4.08 4.64 24.18
C CYS A 120 3.62 5.89 23.43
N ARG A 121 3.52 7.02 24.14
CA ARG A 121 3.08 8.32 23.60
C ARG A 121 4.20 9.19 23.05
N TYR A 122 5.37 8.61 22.78
CA TYR A 122 6.49 9.36 22.22
C TYR A 122 6.14 9.92 20.83
N THR A 123 6.35 11.22 20.64
CA THR A 123 6.14 11.94 19.38
C THR A 123 7.23 12.97 19.17
N ALA A 124 7.63 13.19 17.92
CA ALA A 124 8.63 14.18 17.52
C ALA A 124 8.27 14.85 16.19
N SER A 125 8.82 16.03 15.93
CA SER A 125 8.58 16.76 14.68
C SER A 125 9.34 16.11 13.52
N PHE A 126 8.65 15.94 12.38
CA PHE A 126 9.29 15.46 11.16
C PHE A 126 10.04 16.63 10.52
N LYS A 127 11.35 16.74 10.76
CA LYS A 127 12.20 17.72 10.08
C LYS A 127 12.56 17.20 8.69
N THR A 128 11.90 17.71 7.67
CA THR A 128 12.38 17.59 6.28
C THR A 128 13.63 18.45 6.17
N ASN A 129 14.82 17.84 6.09
CA ASN A 129 16.01 18.58 5.69
C ASN A 129 15.74 19.11 4.27
N ARG A 130 15.70 20.44 4.14
CA ARG A 130 15.68 21.14 2.86
C ARG A 130 17.11 21.51 2.49
#